data_AF-A0A4U0VP81-F1
#
_entry.id   AF-A0A4U0VP81-F1
#
_cell.length_a   1.000
_cell.length_b   1.000
_cell.length_c   1.000
_cell.angle_alpha   90.00
_cell.angle_beta   90.00
_cell.angle_gamma   90.00
#
_symmetry.space_group_name_H-M   'P 1'
#
loop_
_entity.id
_entity.type
_entity.pdbx_description
1 polymer ?
#
loop_
_entity_poly.entity_id
_entity_poly.type
_entity_poly.pdbx_seq_one_letter_code
_entity_poly.pdbx_strand_id
1 'polypeptide(L)'
;MTMYTKQSLKAHVDKTLKQRLEGNEQLLAGDLQGALKTYHLVLLALRGLESAIQNLDVLAKSEDSDDSSSEEAEEGQKEKEDGGSGGGGGDSKGKQTASEPTQGEKVKSAILNTHLNMANIYIKQEKWQKALRSAEAAKRLHSDHPKAVFREAQARLGLGEIYTGRKMLQNLQKKHPDAAITAALQKLELDEKARQKKADLQFRGIFAAKSKAFAAKKSDNGDSGGGGGGARITEIVDADEAETSNKGASTSGEKGKQAAPELPAKASTSKADDASAAA
;
A
#
# COMPACT_ATOMS: atom_id res chain seq x y z
N MET A 1 5.68 1.89 -42.29
CA MET A 1 6.37 2.13 -41.00
C MET A 1 6.48 3.64 -40.82
N THR A 2 5.93 4.19 -39.74
CA THR A 2 6.18 5.59 -39.35
C THR A 2 7.60 5.68 -38.79
N MET A 3 8.52 6.23 -39.57
CA MET A 3 9.86 6.58 -39.11
C MET A 3 9.74 7.73 -38.10
N TYR A 4 9.81 7.43 -36.80
CA TYR A 4 9.94 8.48 -35.78
C TYR A 4 11.33 9.12 -35.93
N THR A 5 11.37 10.44 -36.14
CA THR A 5 12.61 11.19 -36.12
C THR A 5 13.12 11.32 -34.68
N LYS A 6 14.44 11.48 -34.47
CA LYS A 6 15.03 11.67 -33.13
C LYS A 6 14.24 12.72 -32.31
N GLN A 7 13.85 13.82 -32.96
CA GLN A 7 13.09 14.92 -32.36
C GLN A 7 11.61 14.59 -32.07
N SER A 8 10.90 13.86 -32.96
CA SER A 8 9.50 13.48 -32.70
C SER A 8 9.38 12.44 -31.59
N LEU A 9 10.38 11.55 -31.46
CA LEU A 9 10.48 10.60 -30.35
C LEU A 9 10.64 11.33 -29.01
N LYS A 10 11.60 12.26 -28.92
CA LYS A 10 11.82 13.10 -27.72
C LYS A 10 10.55 13.88 -27.32
N ALA A 11 9.94 14.60 -28.26
CA ALA A 11 8.71 15.34 -28.01
C ALA A 11 7.54 14.45 -27.55
N HIS A 12 7.47 13.20 -28.03
CA HIS A 12 6.47 12.25 -27.57
C HIS A 12 6.75 11.73 -26.15
N VAL A 13 8.02 11.45 -25.82
CA VAL A 13 8.44 11.13 -24.45
C VAL A 13 8.08 12.28 -23.51
N ASP A 14 8.47 13.52 -23.83
CA ASP A 14 8.21 14.70 -22.98
C ASP A 14 6.69 14.90 -22.77
N LYS A 15 5.87 14.69 -23.81
CA LYS A 15 4.39 14.67 -23.70
C LYS A 15 3.88 13.59 -22.73
N THR A 16 4.40 12.37 -22.81
CA THR A 16 3.98 11.27 -21.90
C THR A 16 4.44 11.50 -20.45
N LEU A 17 5.60 12.14 -20.25
CA LEU A 17 6.06 12.54 -18.93
C LEU A 17 5.14 13.62 -18.32
N LYS A 18 4.70 14.61 -19.13
CA LYS A 18 3.69 15.60 -18.70
C LYS A 18 2.36 14.94 -18.30
N GLN A 19 1.87 13.98 -19.08
CA GLN A 19 0.66 13.22 -18.73
C GLN A 19 0.82 12.40 -17.43
N ARG A 20 2.03 11.93 -17.12
CA ARG A 20 2.31 11.26 -15.84
C ARG A 20 2.18 12.23 -14.65
N LEU A 21 2.59 13.49 -14.80
CA LEU A 21 2.45 14.52 -13.77
C LEU A 21 0.96 14.88 -13.54
N GLU A 22 0.18 15.03 -14.60
CA GLU A 22 -1.29 15.18 -14.52
C GLU A 22 -1.94 14.00 -13.75
N GLY A 23 -1.43 12.78 -13.95
CA GLY A 23 -1.85 11.60 -13.18
C GLY A 23 -1.48 11.66 -11.68
N ASN A 24 -0.39 12.36 -11.31
CA ASN A 24 -0.04 12.63 -9.91
C ASN A 24 -0.98 13.68 -9.30
N GLU A 25 -1.27 14.77 -10.02
CA GLU A 25 -2.26 15.78 -9.61
C GLU A 25 -3.63 15.15 -9.33
N GLN A 26 -4.10 14.26 -10.21
CA GLN A 26 -5.33 13.48 -10.01
C GLN A 26 -5.25 12.58 -8.75
N LEU A 27 -4.09 12.00 -8.45
CA LEU A 27 -3.88 11.16 -7.27
C LEU A 27 -3.88 11.99 -5.96
N LEU A 28 -3.36 13.22 -5.99
CA LEU A 28 -3.37 14.17 -4.88
C LEU A 28 -4.78 14.71 -4.62
N ALA A 29 -5.52 15.03 -5.70
CA ALA A 29 -6.94 15.40 -5.66
C ALA A 29 -7.86 14.25 -5.19
N GLY A 30 -7.33 13.02 -5.06
CA GLY A 30 -8.07 11.85 -4.56
C GLY A 30 -8.82 11.06 -5.62
N ASP A 31 -8.77 11.44 -6.91
CA ASP A 31 -9.35 10.64 -8.00
C ASP A 31 -8.46 9.44 -8.33
N LEU A 32 -8.64 8.38 -7.54
CA LEU A 32 -7.97 7.11 -7.72
C LEU A 32 -8.31 6.38 -9.03
N GLN A 33 -9.41 6.72 -9.72
CA GLN A 33 -9.78 6.08 -10.99
C GLN A 33 -9.29 6.86 -12.20
N GLY A 34 -9.35 8.19 -12.19
CA GLY A 34 -8.70 9.07 -13.16
C GLY A 34 -7.20 8.80 -13.22
N ALA A 35 -6.51 8.91 -12.07
CA ALA A 35 -5.08 8.67 -11.99
C ALA A 35 -4.68 7.28 -12.54
N LEU A 36 -5.44 6.23 -12.24
CA LEU A 36 -5.20 4.90 -12.81
C LEU A 36 -5.32 4.87 -14.34
N LYS A 37 -6.36 5.49 -14.93
CA LYS A 37 -6.54 5.56 -16.39
C LYS A 37 -5.35 6.28 -17.04
N THR A 38 -4.96 7.41 -16.47
CA THR A 38 -3.82 8.23 -16.93
C THR A 38 -2.51 7.43 -16.85
N TYR A 39 -2.24 6.72 -15.76
CA TYR A 39 -1.07 5.85 -15.64
C TYR A 39 -1.07 4.66 -16.61
N HIS A 40 -2.22 4.03 -16.89
CA HIS A 40 -2.32 2.98 -17.92
C HIS A 40 -2.01 3.53 -19.32
N LEU A 41 -2.49 4.73 -19.65
CA LEU A 41 -2.19 5.40 -20.92
C LEU A 41 -0.69 5.72 -21.05
N VAL A 42 -0.07 6.25 -20.00
CA VAL A 42 1.38 6.54 -19.94
C VAL A 42 2.20 5.25 -20.12
N LEU A 43 1.85 4.16 -19.43
CA LEU A 43 2.54 2.87 -19.60
C LEU A 43 2.41 2.32 -21.01
N LEU A 44 1.23 2.43 -21.63
CA LEU A 44 1.01 1.96 -23.00
C LEU A 44 1.88 2.73 -24.00
N ALA A 45 1.95 4.06 -23.86
CA ALA A 45 2.79 4.90 -24.69
C ALA A 45 4.28 4.61 -24.48
N LEU A 46 4.78 4.64 -23.23
CA LEU A 46 6.20 4.43 -22.92
C LEU A 46 6.70 3.03 -23.33
N ARG A 47 5.88 1.97 -23.16
CA ARG A 47 6.26 0.61 -23.54
C ARG A 47 6.42 0.43 -25.06
N GLY A 48 5.67 1.18 -25.87
CA GLY A 48 5.84 1.19 -27.33
C GLY A 48 7.14 1.89 -27.78
N LEU A 49 7.67 2.79 -26.95
CA LEU A 49 8.84 3.61 -27.26
C LEU A 49 10.15 3.01 -26.73
N GLU A 50 10.09 2.15 -25.72
CA GLU A 50 11.29 1.63 -25.04
C GLU A 50 12.30 1.00 -26.01
N SER A 51 11.86 0.17 -26.96
CA SER A 51 12.74 -0.41 -27.98
C SER A 51 13.34 0.62 -28.94
N ALA A 52 12.56 1.65 -29.31
CA ALA A 52 13.02 2.73 -30.19
C ALA A 52 14.06 3.62 -29.51
N ILE A 53 13.88 3.89 -28.21
CA ILE A 53 14.80 4.69 -27.40
C ILE A 53 16.08 3.91 -27.10
N GLN A 54 16.01 2.60 -26.83
CA GLN A 54 17.20 1.77 -26.64
C GLN A 54 18.08 1.74 -27.90
N ASN A 55 17.47 1.57 -29.09
CA ASN A 55 18.21 1.62 -30.35
C ASN A 55 18.84 3.00 -30.61
N LEU A 56 18.17 4.08 -30.19
CA LEU A 56 18.68 5.44 -30.33
C LEU A 56 19.84 5.75 -29.36
N ASP A 57 19.77 5.24 -28.13
CA ASP A 57 20.80 5.42 -27.11
C ASP A 57 22.10 4.65 -27.44
N VAL A 58 21.97 3.47 -28.03
CA VAL A 58 23.12 2.71 -28.57
C VAL A 58 23.76 3.44 -29.75
N LEU A 59 22.97 4.10 -30.61
CA LEU A 59 23.49 4.88 -31.73
C LEU A 59 24.21 6.16 -31.26
N ALA A 60 23.65 6.89 -30.29
CA ALA A 60 24.30 8.07 -29.71
C ALA A 60 25.65 7.71 -29.06
N LYS A 61 25.72 6.59 -28.31
CA LYS A 61 26.98 6.08 -27.74
C LYS A 61 28.02 5.63 -28.77
N SER A 62 27.66 5.51 -30.05
CA SER A 62 28.61 5.29 -31.16
C SER A 62 29.00 6.57 -31.91
N GLU A 63 28.36 7.70 -31.60
CA GLU A 63 28.65 9.02 -32.17
C GLU A 63 29.59 9.83 -31.24
N ASP A 64 29.52 9.66 -29.91
CA ASP A 64 30.29 10.42 -28.90
C ASP A 64 31.65 9.77 -28.48
N SER A 65 32.42 9.21 -29.42
CA SER A 65 33.80 8.72 -29.13
C SER A 65 34.91 9.71 -29.52
N ASP A 66 34.57 10.92 -29.94
CA ASP A 66 35.54 11.96 -30.25
C ASP A 66 34.96 13.36 -29.95
N ASP A 67 35.88 14.27 -29.62
CA ASP A 67 35.71 15.69 -29.27
C ASP A 67 35.07 16.07 -27.91
N SER A 68 35.51 17.23 -27.42
CA SER A 68 35.45 17.66 -26.02
C SER A 68 35.24 19.17 -25.94
N SER A 69 34.06 19.63 -25.53
CA SER A 69 33.92 20.96 -24.94
C SER A 69 32.79 21.07 -23.91
N SER A 70 33.11 21.80 -22.84
CA SER A 70 32.20 22.31 -21.81
C SER A 70 31.26 23.38 -22.35
N GLU A 71 30.06 23.51 -21.77
CA GLU A 71 29.73 24.63 -20.86
C GLU A 71 28.34 24.47 -20.19
N GLU A 72 28.11 25.29 -19.17
CA GLU A 72 27.09 25.15 -18.12
C GLU A 72 25.67 25.62 -18.53
N ALA A 73 24.64 25.02 -17.90
CA ALA A 73 23.43 25.74 -17.48
C ALA A 73 22.69 24.97 -16.36
N GLU A 74 22.63 25.54 -15.15
CA GLU A 74 21.68 25.09 -14.13
C GLU A 74 20.23 25.36 -14.56
N GLU A 75 19.32 24.41 -14.32
CA GLU A 75 18.06 24.77 -13.66
C GLU A 75 17.50 23.58 -12.86
N GLY A 76 17.51 23.71 -11.53
CA GLY A 76 17.02 22.66 -10.63
C GLY A 76 15.54 22.82 -10.29
N GLN A 77 14.71 21.81 -10.61
CA GLN A 77 13.37 21.68 -10.02
C GLN A 77 13.28 20.48 -9.09
N LYS A 78 13.26 20.81 -7.79
CA LYS A 78 13.15 19.90 -6.66
C LYS A 78 11.67 19.74 -6.30
N GLU A 79 10.97 18.82 -6.98
CA GLU A 79 9.60 18.45 -6.62
C GLU A 79 9.55 17.88 -5.20
N LYS A 80 9.23 18.75 -4.24
CA LYS A 80 8.73 18.37 -2.92
C LYS A 80 7.24 18.13 -3.05
N GLU A 81 6.81 16.88 -2.96
CA GLU A 81 5.45 16.57 -2.53
C GLU A 81 5.48 16.03 -1.10
N ASP A 82 4.69 16.69 -0.26
CA ASP A 82 4.64 16.48 1.18
C ASP A 82 3.72 15.31 1.51
N GLY A 83 4.32 14.24 2.04
CA GLY A 83 3.66 13.17 2.76
C GLY A 83 4.50 12.90 4.00
N GLY A 84 4.35 13.78 5.00
CA GLY A 84 5.38 14.06 6.00
C GLY A 84 5.87 12.92 6.91
N SER A 85 7.00 13.24 7.56
CA SER A 85 7.78 12.46 8.54
C SER A 85 8.73 11.39 7.95
N GLY A 86 10.07 11.50 8.05
CA GLY A 86 10.89 12.60 8.58
C GLY A 86 12.32 12.17 8.95
N GLY A 87 13.34 12.65 8.21
CA GLY A 87 14.78 12.45 8.50
C GLY A 87 15.33 11.04 8.21
N GLY A 88 16.60 10.86 7.82
CA GLY A 88 17.63 11.82 7.40
C GLY A 88 19.05 11.22 7.45
N GLY A 89 19.84 11.37 6.36
CA GLY A 89 21.31 11.22 6.32
C GLY A 89 21.91 9.80 6.49
N GLY A 90 22.95 9.47 5.70
CA GLY A 90 23.76 8.26 5.94
C GLY A 90 24.33 7.58 4.67
N ASP A 91 25.45 8.10 4.19
CA ASP A 91 26.29 7.65 3.07
C ASP A 91 26.39 6.15 2.76
N SER A 92 26.38 5.80 1.47
CA SER A 92 27.07 4.62 0.92
C SER A 92 27.43 4.76 -0.58
N LYS A 93 28.34 5.69 -0.86
CA LYS A 93 29.52 5.53 -1.73
C LYS A 93 29.46 4.46 -2.87
N GLY A 94 28.54 4.63 -3.81
CA GLY A 94 28.60 4.01 -5.14
C GLY A 94 29.16 5.00 -6.15
N LYS A 95 30.43 4.88 -6.54
CA LYS A 95 31.07 5.75 -7.56
C LYS A 95 30.55 5.42 -8.95
N GLN A 96 29.36 5.91 -9.28
CA GLN A 96 28.91 6.04 -10.67
C GLN A 96 29.31 7.42 -11.18
N THR A 97 30.05 7.43 -12.27
CA THR A 97 30.40 8.63 -13.03
C THR A 97 29.13 9.34 -13.49
N ALA A 98 29.01 10.63 -13.18
CA ALA A 98 27.86 11.43 -13.53
C ALA A 98 27.86 11.80 -15.03
N SER A 99 27.55 10.83 -15.90
CA SER A 99 26.92 11.12 -17.18
C SER A 99 25.46 11.49 -16.92
N GLU A 100 24.90 12.42 -17.69
CA GLU A 100 23.46 12.71 -17.60
C GLU A 100 22.64 11.42 -17.75
N PRO A 101 21.54 11.25 -16.99
CA PRO A 101 20.66 10.09 -17.18
C PRO A 101 20.09 10.12 -18.59
N THR A 102 20.42 9.09 -19.36
CA THR A 102 20.02 8.95 -20.76
C THR A 102 18.51 9.01 -20.91
N GLN A 103 18.00 9.39 -22.09
CA GLN A 103 16.55 9.40 -22.32
C GLN A 103 15.90 8.01 -22.05
N GLY A 104 16.64 6.93 -22.29
CA GLY A 104 16.23 5.56 -21.93
C GLY A 104 16.09 5.35 -20.42
N GLU A 105 17.01 5.85 -19.61
CA GLU A 105 16.94 5.78 -18.15
C GLU A 105 15.84 6.67 -17.57
N LYS A 106 15.65 7.88 -18.12
CA LYS A 106 14.53 8.77 -17.78
C LYS A 106 13.18 8.06 -18.01
N VAL A 107 13.02 7.36 -19.14
CA VAL A 107 11.82 6.56 -19.44
C VAL A 107 11.69 5.34 -18.52
N LYS A 108 12.75 4.56 -18.29
CA LYS A 108 12.69 3.41 -17.36
C LYS A 108 12.32 3.84 -15.93
N SER A 109 12.89 4.94 -15.45
CA SER A 109 12.52 5.56 -14.17
C SER A 109 11.06 6.05 -14.16
N ALA A 110 10.56 6.61 -15.26
CA ALA A 110 9.15 6.99 -15.37
C ALA A 110 8.20 5.78 -15.33
N ILE A 111 8.52 4.70 -16.05
CA ILE A 111 7.77 3.42 -16.01
C ILE A 111 7.78 2.82 -14.61
N LEU A 112 8.95 2.74 -13.96
CA LEU A 112 9.11 2.27 -12.57
C LEU A 112 8.19 3.04 -11.63
N ASN A 113 8.30 4.38 -11.62
CA ASN A 113 7.50 5.25 -10.75
C ASN A 113 5.99 5.14 -11.03
N THR A 114 5.60 4.92 -12.29
CA THR A 114 4.20 4.73 -12.68
C THR A 114 3.63 3.42 -12.12
N HIS A 115 4.32 2.29 -12.30
CA HIS A 115 3.94 1.00 -11.70
C HIS A 115 3.88 1.07 -10.16
N LEU A 116 4.84 1.80 -9.57
CA LEU A 116 4.91 2.07 -8.13
C LEU A 116 3.65 2.83 -7.65
N ASN A 117 3.24 3.90 -8.33
CA ASN A 117 2.03 4.66 -7.96
C ASN A 117 0.75 3.84 -8.17
N MET A 118 0.66 3.07 -9.25
CA MET A 118 -0.46 2.15 -9.48
C MET A 118 -0.58 1.07 -8.39
N ALA A 119 0.53 0.50 -7.94
CA ALA A 119 0.54 -0.45 -6.83
C ALA A 119 -0.01 0.17 -5.54
N ASN A 120 0.36 1.43 -5.25
CA ASN A 120 -0.17 2.19 -4.11
C ASN A 120 -1.69 2.40 -4.21
N ILE A 121 -2.20 2.75 -5.39
CA ILE A 121 -3.63 2.92 -5.61
C ILE A 121 -4.37 1.58 -5.47
N TYR A 122 -3.83 0.48 -5.99
CA TYR A 122 -4.44 -0.84 -5.83
C TYR A 122 -4.42 -1.33 -4.38
N ILE A 123 -3.42 -0.96 -3.57
CA ILE A 123 -3.41 -1.16 -2.11
C ILE A 123 -4.53 -0.35 -1.44
N LYS A 124 -4.67 0.94 -1.76
CA LYS A 124 -5.79 1.79 -1.27
C LYS A 124 -7.18 1.27 -1.66
N GLN A 125 -7.29 0.52 -2.76
CA GLN A 125 -8.53 -0.10 -3.24
C GLN A 125 -8.70 -1.57 -2.80
N GLU A 126 -7.82 -2.10 -1.94
CA GLU A 126 -7.80 -3.50 -1.48
C GLU A 126 -7.73 -4.54 -2.61
N LYS A 127 -7.27 -4.13 -3.81
CA LYS A 127 -7.13 -4.98 -5.00
C LYS A 127 -5.77 -5.67 -4.99
N TRP A 128 -5.52 -6.46 -3.95
CA TRP A 128 -4.20 -7.03 -3.60
C TRP A 128 -3.49 -7.75 -4.75
N GLN A 129 -4.22 -8.55 -5.54
CA GLN A 129 -3.66 -9.23 -6.72
C GLN A 129 -3.16 -8.25 -7.81
N LYS A 130 -3.85 -7.11 -8.01
CA LYS A 130 -3.44 -6.08 -8.99
C LYS A 130 -2.27 -5.25 -8.45
N ALA A 131 -2.24 -5.00 -7.14
CA ALA A 131 -1.10 -4.39 -6.46
C ALA A 131 0.16 -5.25 -6.60
N LEU A 132 0.06 -6.56 -6.32
CA LEU A 132 1.17 -7.52 -6.43
C LEU A 132 1.77 -7.51 -7.84
N ARG A 133 0.94 -7.69 -8.89
CA ARG A 133 1.40 -7.65 -10.29
C ARG A 133 2.10 -6.34 -10.66
N SER A 134 1.62 -5.21 -10.12
CA SER A 134 2.21 -3.89 -10.36
C SER A 134 3.55 -3.70 -9.63
N ALA A 135 3.65 -4.18 -8.39
CA ALA A 135 4.90 -4.19 -7.62
C ALA A 135 5.96 -5.12 -8.25
N GLU A 136 5.56 -6.31 -8.73
CA GLU A 136 6.45 -7.19 -9.49
C GLU A 136 6.91 -6.56 -10.82
N ALA A 137 6.05 -5.82 -11.52
CA ALA A 137 6.44 -5.11 -12.74
C ALA A 137 7.50 -4.05 -12.46
N ALA A 138 7.34 -3.26 -11.38
CA ALA A 138 8.37 -2.35 -10.89
C ALA A 138 9.69 -3.07 -10.54
N LYS A 139 9.60 -4.23 -9.88
CA LYS A 139 10.75 -5.08 -9.51
C LYS A 139 11.46 -5.73 -10.70
N ARG A 140 10.76 -6.00 -11.80
CA ARG A 140 11.38 -6.47 -13.06
C ARG A 140 12.27 -5.41 -13.71
N LEU A 141 12.00 -4.12 -13.48
CA LEU A 141 12.82 -3.00 -13.94
C LEU A 141 13.99 -2.76 -12.98
N HIS A 142 13.74 -2.70 -11.66
CA HIS A 142 14.75 -2.51 -10.63
C HIS A 142 14.54 -3.50 -9.47
N SER A 143 15.32 -4.58 -9.47
CA SER A 143 15.13 -5.76 -8.63
C SER A 143 15.26 -5.53 -7.11
N ASP A 144 16.08 -4.56 -6.70
CA ASP A 144 16.32 -4.21 -5.29
C ASP A 144 15.75 -2.83 -4.91
N HIS A 145 14.74 -2.33 -5.63
CA HIS A 145 14.15 -1.03 -5.32
C HIS A 145 13.29 -1.09 -4.04
N PRO A 146 13.61 -0.33 -2.97
CA PRO A 146 13.01 -0.54 -1.65
C PRO A 146 11.50 -0.31 -1.62
N LYS A 147 10.99 0.74 -2.30
CA LYS A 147 9.55 1.00 -2.38
C LYS A 147 8.79 -0.06 -3.20
N ALA A 148 9.47 -0.80 -4.09
CA ALA A 148 8.85 -1.90 -4.84
C ALA A 148 8.69 -3.13 -3.95
N VAL A 149 9.76 -3.52 -3.24
CA VAL A 149 9.74 -4.61 -2.25
C VAL A 149 8.74 -4.33 -1.12
N PHE A 150 8.67 -3.08 -0.63
CA PHE A 150 7.69 -2.67 0.38
C PHE A 150 6.24 -2.86 -0.09
N ARG A 151 5.92 -2.39 -1.31
CA ARG A 151 4.57 -2.53 -1.90
C ARG A 151 4.24 -3.98 -2.26
N GLU A 152 5.22 -4.78 -2.67
CA GLU A 152 5.06 -6.23 -2.86
C GLU A 152 4.70 -6.91 -1.52
N ALA A 153 5.43 -6.58 -0.45
CA ALA A 153 5.15 -7.12 0.89
C ALA A 153 3.77 -6.69 1.41
N GLN A 154 3.39 -5.43 1.27
CA GLN A 154 2.03 -4.95 1.61
C GLN A 154 0.95 -5.71 0.85
N ALA A 155 1.13 -5.97 -0.45
CA ALA A 155 0.19 -6.74 -1.26
C ALA A 155 0.10 -8.21 -0.80
N ARG A 156 1.23 -8.85 -0.47
CA ARG A 156 1.27 -10.23 0.08
C ARG A 156 0.58 -10.34 1.43
N LEU A 157 0.78 -9.37 2.33
CA LEU A 157 0.08 -9.30 3.61
C LEU A 157 -1.45 -9.20 3.41
N GLY A 158 -1.90 -8.37 2.46
CA GLY A 158 -3.32 -8.25 2.10
C GLY A 158 -3.93 -9.51 1.44
N LEU A 159 -3.11 -10.34 0.78
CA LEU A 159 -3.51 -11.67 0.29
C LEU A 159 -3.56 -12.74 1.40
N GLY A 160 -3.14 -12.43 2.63
CA GLY A 160 -3.04 -13.38 3.73
C GLY A 160 -1.72 -14.17 3.76
N GLU A 161 -0.75 -13.89 2.90
CA GLU A 161 0.60 -14.46 2.95
C GLU A 161 1.45 -13.80 4.06
N ILE A 162 1.00 -13.89 5.31
CA ILE A 162 1.56 -13.12 6.44
C ILE A 162 3.06 -13.39 6.64
N TYR A 163 3.47 -14.66 6.57
CA TYR A 163 4.86 -15.06 6.78
C TYR A 163 5.81 -14.52 5.69
N THR A 164 5.41 -14.58 4.41
CA THR A 164 6.26 -14.09 3.30
C THR A 164 6.38 -12.56 3.36
N GLY A 165 5.27 -11.85 3.57
CA GLY A 165 5.24 -10.40 3.73
C GLY A 165 6.09 -9.92 4.93
N ARG A 166 5.95 -10.55 6.10
CA ARG A 166 6.77 -10.28 7.29
C ARG A 166 8.26 -10.45 7.01
N LYS A 167 8.66 -11.58 6.41
CA LYS A 167 10.07 -11.87 6.07
C LYS A 167 10.63 -10.87 5.07
N MET A 168 9.83 -10.42 4.10
CA MET A 168 10.22 -9.39 3.15
C MET A 168 10.44 -8.03 3.83
N LEU A 169 9.53 -7.58 4.70
CA LEU A 169 9.70 -6.33 5.46
C LEU A 169 10.92 -6.37 6.39
N GLN A 170 11.16 -7.50 7.07
CA GLN A 170 12.36 -7.67 7.92
C GLN A 170 13.65 -7.64 7.11
N ASN A 171 13.70 -8.29 5.95
CA ASN A 171 14.86 -8.25 5.06
C ASN A 171 15.06 -6.84 4.48
N LEU A 172 13.99 -6.11 4.21
CA LEU A 172 14.05 -4.74 3.72
C LEU A 172 14.58 -3.79 4.80
N GLN A 173 14.08 -3.88 6.04
CA GLN A 173 14.56 -3.10 7.19
C GLN A 173 16.07 -3.29 7.44
N LYS A 174 16.59 -4.51 7.23
CA LYS A 174 18.03 -4.81 7.37
C LYS A 174 18.90 -4.15 6.30
N LYS A 175 18.38 -3.95 5.08
CA LYS A 175 19.08 -3.26 3.99
C LYS A 175 18.92 -1.74 4.05
N HIS A 176 17.71 -1.29 4.35
CA HIS A 176 17.29 0.09 4.37
C HIS A 176 16.41 0.31 5.61
N PRO A 177 16.99 0.78 6.74
CA PRO A 177 16.21 1.09 7.92
C PRO A 177 15.32 2.30 7.62
N ASP A 178 14.00 2.09 7.64
CA ASP A 178 13.00 3.12 7.34
C ASP A 178 11.93 3.14 8.44
N ALA A 179 11.52 4.35 8.85
CA ALA A 179 10.42 4.55 9.77
C ALA A 179 9.10 3.95 9.22
N ALA A 180 8.86 4.03 7.91
CA ALA A 180 7.66 3.47 7.28
C ALA A 180 7.60 1.94 7.35
N ILE A 181 8.75 1.27 7.19
CA ILE A 181 8.85 -0.19 7.33
C ILE A 181 8.67 -0.61 8.79
N THR A 182 9.27 0.15 9.71
CA THR A 182 9.16 -0.08 11.16
C THR A 182 7.70 0.03 11.63
N ALA A 183 6.99 1.07 11.20
CA ALA A 183 5.57 1.26 11.49
C ALA A 183 4.69 0.14 10.89
N ALA A 184 5.01 -0.33 9.67
CA ALA A 184 4.31 -1.44 9.04
C ALA A 184 4.51 -2.77 9.80
N LEU A 185 5.71 -3.05 10.29
CA LEU A 185 6.02 -4.22 11.12
C LEU A 185 5.30 -4.16 12.48
N GLN A 186 5.31 -3.00 13.16
CA GLN A 186 4.59 -2.81 14.41
C GLN A 186 3.08 -3.02 14.23
N LYS A 187 2.48 -2.45 13.18
CA LYS A 187 1.05 -2.67 12.85
C LYS A 187 0.75 -4.15 12.61
N LEU A 188 1.64 -4.87 11.92
CA LEU A 188 1.48 -6.30 11.67
C LEU A 188 1.56 -7.14 12.95
N GLU A 189 2.45 -6.79 13.88
CA GLU A 189 2.55 -7.46 15.18
C GLU A 189 1.35 -7.22 16.08
N LEU A 190 0.75 -6.03 16.05
CA LEU A 190 -0.50 -5.75 16.76
C LEU A 190 -1.67 -6.58 16.20
N ASP A 191 -1.79 -6.68 14.88
CA ASP A 191 -2.83 -7.50 14.24
C ASP A 191 -2.63 -9.01 14.45
N GLU A 192 -1.37 -9.50 14.38
CA GLU A 192 -1.05 -10.89 14.72
C GLU A 192 -1.35 -11.21 16.19
N LYS A 193 -0.98 -10.33 17.14
CA LYS A 193 -1.35 -10.48 18.56
C LYS A 193 -2.87 -10.48 18.75
N ALA A 194 -3.62 -9.67 18.01
CA ALA A 194 -5.08 -9.67 18.05
C ALA A 194 -5.69 -10.97 17.47
N ARG A 195 -5.10 -11.52 16.39
CA ARG A 195 -5.51 -12.81 15.82
C ARG A 195 -5.16 -14.00 16.73
N GLN A 196 -3.98 -14.00 17.35
CA GLN A 196 -3.56 -15.00 18.33
C GLN A 196 -4.53 -15.03 19.52
N LYS A 197 -4.80 -13.89 20.17
CA LYS A 197 -5.78 -13.80 21.27
C LYS A 197 -7.16 -14.34 20.88
N LYS A 198 -7.63 -14.10 19.65
CA LYS A 198 -8.90 -14.66 19.14
C LYS A 198 -8.82 -16.18 18.96
N ALA A 199 -7.72 -16.69 18.39
CA ALA A 199 -7.49 -18.13 18.23
C ALA A 199 -7.39 -18.85 19.58
N ASP A 200 -6.68 -18.29 20.56
CA ASP A 200 -6.52 -18.86 21.90
C ASP A 200 -7.86 -18.94 22.64
N LEU A 201 -8.70 -17.90 22.53
CA LEU A 201 -10.06 -17.89 23.09
C LEU A 201 -10.94 -18.97 22.45
N GLN A 202 -10.88 -19.13 21.12
CA GLN A 202 -11.61 -20.19 20.39
C GLN A 202 -11.11 -21.58 20.79
N PHE A 203 -9.79 -21.78 20.86
CA PHE A 203 -9.17 -23.04 21.25
C PHE A 203 -9.53 -23.43 22.68
N ARG A 204 -9.49 -22.48 23.63
CA ARG A 204 -9.94 -22.68 25.02
C ARG A 204 -11.41 -23.07 25.10
N GLY A 205 -12.28 -22.43 24.30
CA GLY A 205 -13.70 -22.79 24.20
C GLY A 205 -13.91 -24.22 23.70
N ILE A 206 -13.21 -24.61 22.63
CA ILE A 206 -13.26 -25.97 22.07
C ILE A 206 -12.74 -27.01 23.07
N PHE A 207 -11.64 -26.73 23.78
CA PHE A 207 -11.09 -27.64 24.78
C PHE A 207 -12.00 -27.81 26.00
N ALA A 208 -12.59 -26.72 26.51
CA ALA A 208 -13.55 -26.77 27.62
C ALA A 208 -14.85 -27.51 27.23
N ALA A 209 -15.34 -27.33 26.00
CA ALA A 209 -16.47 -28.10 25.49
C ALA A 209 -16.14 -29.60 25.36
N LYS A 210 -14.94 -29.92 24.84
CA LYS A 210 -14.49 -31.31 24.65
C LYS A 210 -14.25 -32.04 25.97
N SER A 211 -13.67 -31.38 26.99
CA SER A 211 -13.49 -31.96 28.32
C SER A 211 -14.82 -32.19 29.02
N LYS A 212 -15.77 -31.24 28.92
CA LYS A 212 -17.14 -31.41 29.44
C LYS A 212 -17.88 -32.57 28.77
N ALA A 213 -17.75 -32.73 27.44
CA ALA A 213 -18.33 -33.86 26.71
C ALA A 213 -17.70 -35.20 27.12
N PHE A 214 -16.39 -35.26 27.37
CA PHE A 214 -15.71 -36.46 27.87
C PHE A 214 -16.14 -36.82 29.30
N ALA A 215 -16.32 -35.82 30.17
CA ALA A 215 -16.83 -36.03 31.52
C ALA A 215 -18.28 -36.57 31.50
N ALA A 216 -19.17 -35.97 30.70
CA ALA A 216 -20.55 -36.41 30.56
C ALA A 216 -20.68 -37.82 29.98
N LYS A 217 -19.80 -38.21 29.05
CA LYS A 217 -19.79 -39.58 28.49
C LYS A 217 -19.24 -40.63 29.48
N LYS A 218 -18.46 -40.21 30.49
CA LYS A 218 -17.99 -41.11 31.57
C LYS A 218 -19.06 -41.38 32.63
N SER A 219 -20.05 -40.50 32.77
CA SER A 219 -21.20 -40.70 33.68
C SER A 219 -22.36 -41.51 33.07
N ASP A 220 -22.33 -41.82 31.78
CA ASP A 220 -23.42 -42.51 31.06
C ASP A 220 -23.12 -44.01 30.82
N ASN A 221 -21.95 -44.49 31.23
CA ASN A 221 -21.54 -45.90 31.08
C ASN A 221 -20.73 -46.37 32.29
N GLY A 222 -21.41 -46.53 33.43
CA GLY A 222 -20.78 -46.93 34.70
C GLY A 222 -21.71 -46.83 35.91
N ASP A 223 -22.67 -47.76 36.00
CA ASP A 223 -23.30 -48.10 37.28
C ASP A 223 -22.27 -48.75 38.23
N SER A 224 -22.38 -48.43 39.52
CA SER A 224 -21.64 -48.98 40.66
C SER A 224 -20.09 -48.85 40.67
N GLY A 225 -19.55 -48.38 41.80
CA GLY A 225 -18.09 -48.35 42.04
C GLY A 225 -17.61 -47.17 42.88
N GLY A 226 -17.87 -47.20 44.19
CA GLY A 226 -17.42 -46.15 45.11
C GLY A 226 -15.91 -46.18 45.39
N GLY A 227 -15.36 -45.04 45.79
CA GLY A 227 -13.96 -44.92 46.21
C GLY A 227 -13.56 -43.46 46.42
N GLY A 228 -13.41 -43.03 47.67
CA GLY A 228 -13.00 -41.66 48.00
C GLY A 228 -11.50 -41.42 47.82
N GLY A 229 -11.11 -40.15 47.77
CA GLY A 229 -9.71 -39.72 47.69
C GLY A 229 -9.62 -38.23 47.39
N GLY A 230 -9.43 -37.42 48.42
CA GLY A 230 -9.41 -35.97 48.28
C GLY A 230 -8.07 -35.43 47.78
N ALA A 231 -8.12 -34.36 46.99
CA ALA A 231 -7.02 -33.42 46.84
C ALA A 231 -7.60 -32.02 46.61
N ARG A 232 -7.57 -31.17 47.65
CA ARG A 232 -7.78 -29.73 47.49
C ARG A 232 -6.53 -29.18 46.79
N ILE A 233 -6.63 -28.86 45.51
CA ILE A 233 -5.63 -28.02 44.85
C ILE A 233 -5.90 -26.58 45.29
N THR A 234 -4.97 -26.04 46.07
CA THR A 234 -4.99 -24.65 46.53
C THR A 234 -4.91 -23.67 45.37
N GLU A 235 -5.68 -22.59 45.44
CA GLU A 235 -5.53 -21.44 44.57
C GLU A 235 -4.10 -20.89 44.70
N ILE A 236 -3.39 -20.78 43.58
CA ILE A 236 -2.27 -19.85 43.45
C ILE A 236 -2.84 -18.61 42.78
N VAL A 237 -3.13 -17.61 43.61
CA VAL A 237 -3.50 -16.27 43.17
C VAL A 237 -2.20 -15.47 43.13
N ASP A 238 -1.49 -15.50 42.01
CA ASP A 238 -0.41 -14.56 41.76
C ASP A 238 -1.02 -13.20 41.40
N ALA A 239 -0.99 -12.30 42.38
CA ALA A 239 -1.26 -10.88 42.18
C ALA A 239 -0.02 -10.21 41.59
N ASP A 240 -0.22 -9.35 40.59
CA ASP A 240 0.71 -8.26 40.29
C ASP A 240 -0.14 -7.00 40.16
N GLU A 241 0.05 -6.06 41.08
CA GLU A 241 -0.66 -4.78 41.11
C GLU A 241 0.09 -3.73 40.29
N ALA A 242 -0.66 -2.97 39.48
CA ALA A 242 -0.37 -1.57 39.24
C ALA A 242 -1.66 -0.80 38.89
N GLU A 243 -2.13 0.00 39.85
CA GLU A 243 -2.40 1.45 39.70
C GLU A 243 -2.81 1.95 38.27
N THR A 244 -3.90 2.70 38.07
CA THR A 244 -4.46 3.73 38.94
C THR A 244 -5.99 3.81 38.88
N SER A 245 -6.57 4.36 39.95
CA SER A 245 -7.99 4.71 40.03
C SER A 245 -8.26 6.15 39.58
N ASN A 246 -9.43 6.40 38.97
CA ASN A 246 -10.15 7.67 39.17
C ASN A 246 -11.67 7.47 39.07
N LYS A 247 -12.45 8.36 39.68
CA LYS A 247 -13.74 8.07 40.31
C LYS A 247 -14.82 9.13 39.98
N GLY A 248 -16.06 8.68 39.80
CA GLY A 248 -17.29 9.49 39.66
C GLY A 248 -18.25 8.85 38.65
N ALA A 249 -19.38 8.22 39.01
CA ALA A 249 -20.58 8.77 39.68
C ALA A 249 -21.15 10.00 38.93
N SER A 250 -22.42 10.13 38.55
CA SER A 250 -23.62 9.25 38.63
C SER A 250 -24.59 9.67 37.47
N THR A 251 -25.85 9.23 37.24
CA THR A 251 -26.89 8.59 38.09
C THR A 251 -27.88 7.76 37.22
N SER A 252 -29.00 7.34 37.82
CA SER A 252 -30.18 6.63 37.28
C SER A 252 -31.21 7.47 36.48
N GLY A 253 -32.07 6.77 35.71
CA GLY A 253 -33.39 7.25 35.25
C GLY A 253 -33.40 7.88 33.84
N GLU A 254 -34.50 7.88 33.06
CA GLU A 254 -35.81 7.21 33.17
C GLU A 254 -36.43 7.08 31.76
N LYS A 255 -37.58 6.39 31.61
CA LYS A 255 -38.30 6.19 30.34
C LYS A 255 -38.69 7.52 29.67
N GLY A 256 -38.37 7.67 28.38
CA GLY A 256 -38.88 8.75 27.52
C GLY A 256 -39.36 8.21 26.17
N LYS A 257 -40.68 8.26 25.94
CA LYS A 257 -41.35 7.84 24.70
C LYS A 257 -41.59 9.08 23.83
N GLN A 258 -41.55 8.95 22.49
CA GLN A 258 -42.28 9.72 21.45
C GLN A 258 -41.45 10.42 20.36
N ALA A 259 -42.14 10.57 19.22
CA ALA A 259 -42.00 11.58 18.16
C ALA A 259 -40.76 11.57 17.24
N ALA A 260 -41.02 11.14 16.00
CA ALA A 260 -40.31 11.68 14.84
C ALA A 260 -40.77 13.13 14.56
N PRO A 261 -39.92 13.94 13.92
CA PRO A 261 -40.37 15.05 13.08
C PRO A 261 -40.08 14.79 11.61
N GLU A 262 -41.06 15.13 10.77
CA GLU A 262 -40.89 15.29 9.32
C GLU A 262 -39.85 16.37 9.00
N LEU A 263 -39.22 16.31 7.83
CA LEU A 263 -38.65 17.49 7.18
C LEU A 263 -39.14 17.59 5.72
N PRO A 264 -39.33 18.83 5.21
CA PRO A 264 -40.39 19.09 4.23
C PRO A 264 -39.93 19.04 2.77
N ALA A 265 -40.89 18.77 1.89
CA ALA A 265 -40.76 19.04 0.47
C ALA A 265 -40.55 20.55 0.21
N LYS A 266 -39.66 20.88 -0.73
CA LYS A 266 -39.70 22.15 -1.45
C LYS A 266 -39.63 21.88 -2.95
N ALA A 267 -40.70 22.28 -3.64
CA ALA A 267 -40.71 22.38 -5.08
C ALA A 267 -39.83 23.55 -5.54
N SER A 268 -39.16 23.37 -6.68
CA SER A 268 -38.60 24.47 -7.47
C SER A 268 -38.96 24.24 -8.94
N THR A 269 -40.04 24.87 -9.35
CA THR A 269 -40.41 25.04 -10.75
C THR A 269 -39.39 25.93 -11.45
N SER A 270 -38.88 25.49 -12.61
CA SER A 270 -38.51 26.43 -13.66
C SER A 270 -38.96 25.85 -15.01
N LYS A 271 -39.75 26.66 -15.71
CA LYS A 271 -40.30 26.41 -17.03
C LYS A 271 -39.61 27.39 -17.96
N ALA A 272 -39.00 26.91 -19.02
CA ALA A 272 -38.45 27.73 -20.09
C ALA A 272 -38.75 27.04 -21.42
N ASP A 273 -39.88 27.44 -22.01
CA ASP A 273 -40.11 27.26 -23.44
C ASP A 273 -39.11 28.15 -24.20
N ASP A 274 -38.49 27.63 -25.26
CA ASP A 274 -38.37 28.38 -26.52
C ASP A 274 -38.19 27.39 -27.69
N ALA A 275 -38.80 27.72 -28.83
CA ALA A 275 -38.87 26.83 -29.99
C ALA A 275 -38.78 27.66 -31.28
N SER A 276 -37.65 27.56 -31.98
CA SER A 276 -37.38 28.12 -33.30
C SER A 276 -35.99 27.64 -33.75
N ALA A 277 -35.66 27.40 -35.02
CA ALA A 277 -36.41 26.97 -36.21
C ALA A 277 -35.33 26.54 -37.24
N ALA A 278 -35.54 25.44 -37.97
CA ALA A 278 -34.63 25.04 -39.05
C ALA A 278 -35.36 24.16 -40.09
N ALA A 279 -35.98 24.84 -41.06
CA ALA A 279 -36.43 24.30 -42.34
C ALA A 279 -36.19 25.39 -43.40
#